data_AF-A5E3K4-F1
#
_entry.id   AF-A5E3K4-F1
#
_cell.length_a   1.000
_cell.length_b   1.000
_cell.length_c   1.000
_cell.angle_alpha   90.00
_cell.angle_beta   90.00
_cell.angle_gamma   90.00
#
_symmetry.space_group_name_H-M   'P 1'
#
loop_
_entity.id
_entity.type
_entity.pdbx_description
1 polymer ?
#
loop_
_entity_poly.entity_id
_entity_poly.type
_entity_poly.pdbx_seq_one_letter_code
_entity_poly.pdbx_strand_id
1 'polypeptide(L)'
;MVSAVILVQHATPETIIQFEDQLSNELPTRRGNWGFTFKIFRNNLYSVPEAIAGTHERNPTSQFLFTLAPTYLPGSTITIINGHSAGVFCNSIQEEVIELGNNPELSIPDNHLHLGATTGLNDSFDLFLNQKLQSLWTQKQIIKGDGGQIYELENGKVLIKTSNVFMHGSFKGLLVQIEVDDSYRKRGGAISATAVTEREEDANIIRQVLAKYNVPQGKISFDVLDTAASDRYGNLCLQYSRTLDF
;
A
#
# COMPACT_ATOMS: atom_id res chain seq x y z
N MET A 1 2.24 12.69 -6.64
CA MET A 1 2.66 12.51 -5.25
C MET A 1 3.63 11.35 -5.24
N VAL A 2 4.75 11.45 -4.52
CA VAL A 2 5.79 10.39 -4.49
C VAL A 2 5.66 9.59 -3.21
N SER A 3 5.68 8.26 -3.29
CA SER A 3 5.63 7.38 -2.11
C SER A 3 6.83 6.43 -2.06
N ALA A 4 7.23 6.08 -0.84
CA ALA A 4 8.23 5.05 -0.60
C ALA A 4 7.87 4.24 0.65
N VAL A 5 8.27 2.97 0.67
CA VAL A 5 8.04 2.06 1.79
C VAL A 5 9.36 1.43 2.22
N ILE A 6 9.63 1.45 3.52
CA ILE A 6 10.90 1.06 4.11
C ILE A 6 10.65 0.04 5.20
N LEU A 7 11.36 -1.08 5.15
CA LEU A 7 11.37 -2.08 6.20
C LEU A 7 12.74 -2.17 6.86
N VAL A 8 12.75 -1.88 8.16
CA VAL A 8 13.91 -1.98 9.03
C VAL A 8 13.88 -3.36 9.70
N GLN A 9 14.51 -4.35 9.07
CA GLN A 9 14.43 -5.76 9.49
C GLN A 9 15.14 -6.06 10.83
N HIS A 10 16.21 -5.31 11.15
CA HIS A 10 16.98 -5.48 12.39
C HIS A 10 16.51 -4.56 13.52
N ALA A 11 15.27 -4.09 13.46
CA ALA A 11 14.66 -3.31 14.53
C ALA A 11 14.26 -4.20 15.72
N THR A 12 14.00 -3.58 16.86
CA THR A 12 13.23 -4.17 17.96
C THR A 12 11.85 -3.50 18.02
N PRO A 13 10.86 -4.08 18.72
CA PRO A 13 9.57 -3.41 18.90
C PRO A 13 9.66 -2.02 19.52
N GLU A 14 10.74 -1.73 20.27
CA GLU A 14 11.01 -0.44 20.91
C GLU A 14 11.60 0.60 19.94
N THR A 15 12.15 0.18 18.80
CA THR A 15 12.72 1.10 17.79
C THR A 15 11.69 2.09 17.27
N ILE A 16 10.41 1.70 17.22
CA ILE A 16 9.34 2.63 16.83
C ILE A 16 9.26 3.82 17.78
N ILE A 17 9.35 3.60 19.09
CA ILE A 17 9.23 4.65 20.11
C ILE A 17 10.39 5.63 19.98
N GLN A 18 11.61 5.11 19.84
CA GLN A 18 12.81 5.95 19.65
C GLN A 18 12.69 6.83 18.40
N PHE A 19 12.15 6.28 17.31
CA PHE A 19 11.95 7.01 16.07
C PHE A 19 10.80 8.03 16.18
N GLU A 20 9.70 7.67 16.83
CA GLU A 20 8.56 8.56 17.08
C GLU A 20 8.92 9.74 17.98
N ASP A 21 9.76 9.52 19.00
CA ASP A 21 10.30 10.57 19.86
C ASP A 21 11.21 11.51 19.06
N GLN A 22 12.06 10.96 18.19
CA GLN A 22 12.90 11.76 17.31
C GLN A 22 12.06 12.62 16.36
N LEU A 23 11.04 12.03 15.72
CA LEU A 23 10.11 12.77 14.85
C LEU A 23 9.37 13.85 15.62
N SER A 24 9.01 13.61 16.88
CA SER A 24 8.28 14.58 17.70
C SER A 24 9.08 15.87 17.96
N ASN A 25 10.41 15.84 17.87
CA ASN A 25 11.25 17.04 17.97
C ASN A 25 11.09 18.00 16.78
N GLU A 26 10.65 17.50 15.63
CA GLU A 26 10.39 18.30 14.42
C GLU A 26 9.00 18.96 14.42
N LEU A 27 8.31 18.93 15.56
CA LEU A 27 6.96 19.48 15.78
C LEU A 27 5.91 19.01 14.74
N PRO A 28 5.78 17.68 14.48
CA PRO A 28 4.78 17.15 13.56
C PRO A 28 3.37 17.31 14.11
N THR A 29 2.40 17.44 13.20
CA THR A 29 0.99 17.28 13.54
C THR A 29 0.63 15.80 13.49
N ARG A 30 0.14 15.23 14.60
CA ARG A 30 -0.32 13.83 14.63
C ARG A 30 -1.71 13.74 14.01
N ARG A 31 -1.84 12.97 12.92
CA ARG A 31 -3.08 12.78 12.16
C ARG A 31 -3.95 11.64 12.68
N GLY A 32 -3.37 10.73 13.47
CA GLY A 32 -4.07 9.60 14.08
C GLY A 32 -3.30 8.30 14.02
N ASN A 33 -3.95 7.22 14.43
CA ASN A 33 -3.38 5.88 14.44
C ASN A 33 -3.31 5.30 13.03
N TRP A 34 -2.29 4.47 12.80
CA TRP A 34 -2.09 3.76 11.55
C TRP A 34 -1.96 2.26 11.77
N GLY A 35 -2.65 1.51 10.92
CA GLY A 35 -2.40 0.10 10.72
C GLY A 35 -2.57 -0.29 9.27
N PHE A 36 -2.18 -1.52 8.96
CA PHE A 36 -2.42 -2.11 7.66
C PHE A 36 -2.51 -3.63 7.79
N THR A 37 -3.28 -4.24 6.90
CA THR A 37 -3.24 -5.68 6.65
C THR A 37 -2.73 -5.91 5.24
N PHE A 38 -1.68 -6.71 5.12
CA PHE A 38 -1.10 -7.13 3.85
C PHE A 38 -1.20 -8.65 3.73
N LYS A 39 -1.87 -9.15 2.69
CA LYS A 39 -2.05 -10.59 2.47
C LYS A 39 -1.41 -11.01 1.16
N ILE A 40 -0.86 -12.21 1.17
CA ILE A 40 -0.23 -12.82 0.01
C ILE A 40 -1.02 -14.06 -0.37
N PHE A 41 -1.54 -14.07 -1.59
CA PHE A 41 -2.25 -15.18 -2.19
C PHE A 41 -1.40 -15.78 -3.30
N ARG A 42 -1.42 -17.10 -3.40
CA ARG A 42 -0.80 -17.84 -4.49
C ARG A 42 -1.89 -18.48 -5.33
N ASN A 43 -1.73 -18.43 -6.65
CA ASN A 43 -2.63 -19.14 -7.53
C ASN A 43 -2.60 -20.65 -7.26
N ASN A 44 -3.74 -21.30 -7.46
CA ASN A 44 -3.81 -22.75 -7.46
C ASN A 44 -3.26 -23.28 -8.78
N LEU A 45 -2.16 -24.03 -8.72
CA LEU A 45 -1.52 -24.62 -9.91
C LEU A 45 -2.43 -25.62 -10.63
N TYR A 46 -3.43 -26.19 -9.95
CA TYR A 46 -4.39 -27.12 -10.54
C TYR A 46 -5.58 -26.41 -11.18
N SER A 47 -5.74 -25.11 -10.95
CA SER A 47 -6.73 -24.31 -11.65
C SER A 47 -6.14 -23.85 -12.98
N VAL A 48 -6.40 -24.64 -14.02
CA VAL A 48 -5.90 -24.39 -15.37
C VAL A 48 -6.99 -23.69 -16.18
N PRO A 49 -6.71 -22.52 -16.79
CA PRO A 49 -7.62 -21.86 -17.71
C PRO A 49 -8.02 -22.79 -18.86
N GLU A 50 -9.30 -22.76 -19.26
CA GLU A 50 -9.84 -23.62 -20.33
C GLU A 50 -9.03 -23.52 -21.64
N ALA A 51 -8.48 -22.34 -21.93
CA ALA A 51 -7.64 -22.10 -23.11
C ALA A 51 -6.36 -22.96 -23.16
N ILE A 52 -5.82 -23.37 -22.00
CA ILE A 52 -4.59 -24.18 -21.92
C ILE A 52 -4.82 -25.57 -21.30
N ALA A 53 -6.04 -25.88 -20.87
CA ALA A 53 -6.41 -27.15 -20.23
C ALA A 53 -6.18 -28.38 -21.13
N GLY A 54 -6.20 -28.21 -22.46
CA GLY A 54 -5.91 -29.30 -23.41
C GLY A 54 -4.43 -29.66 -23.56
N THR A 55 -3.51 -28.79 -23.10
CA THR A 55 -2.05 -28.98 -23.26
C THR A 55 -1.30 -29.12 -21.95
N HIS A 56 -1.83 -28.57 -20.86
CA HIS A 56 -1.16 -28.56 -19.56
C HIS A 56 -2.11 -29.03 -18.46
N GLU A 57 -1.68 -30.02 -17.66
CA GLU A 57 -2.41 -30.48 -16.48
C GLU A 57 -2.28 -29.51 -15.28
N ARG A 58 -1.33 -28.57 -15.34
CA ARG A 58 -1.06 -27.58 -14.30
C ARG A 58 -0.71 -26.22 -14.93
N ASN A 59 -1.03 -25.15 -14.22
CA ASN A 59 -0.62 -23.81 -14.63
C ASN A 59 0.92 -23.73 -14.65
N PRO A 60 1.54 -23.37 -15.78
CA PRO A 60 3.00 -23.38 -15.93
C PRO A 60 3.68 -22.32 -15.06
N THR A 61 2.94 -21.30 -14.59
CA THR A 61 3.50 -20.21 -13.79
C THR A 61 2.83 -20.08 -12.43
N SER A 62 3.66 -19.90 -11.39
CA SER A 62 3.18 -19.53 -10.06
C SER A 62 2.96 -18.02 -10.03
N GLN A 63 1.71 -17.62 -9.89
CA GLN A 63 1.31 -16.22 -9.80
C GLN A 63 1.00 -15.86 -8.36
N PHE A 64 1.32 -14.62 -8.00
CA PHE A 64 1.04 -14.06 -6.69
C PHE A 64 0.08 -12.90 -6.83
N LEU A 65 -0.93 -12.89 -5.96
CA LEU A 65 -1.85 -11.79 -5.77
C LEU A 65 -1.59 -11.24 -4.38
N PHE A 66 -1.31 -9.95 -4.30
CA PHE A 66 -1.09 -9.26 -3.03
C PHE A 66 -2.27 -8.33 -2.78
N THR A 67 -2.70 -8.25 -1.53
CA THR A 67 -3.72 -7.29 -1.11
C THR A 67 -3.21 -6.44 0.04
N LEU A 68 -3.52 -5.15 0.00
CA LEU A 68 -3.16 -4.15 0.99
C LEU A 68 -4.44 -3.42 1.42
N ALA A 69 -4.76 -3.52 2.70
CA ALA A 69 -5.86 -2.81 3.34
C ALA A 69 -5.30 -1.91 4.45
N PRO A 70 -5.01 -0.63 4.15
CA PRO A 70 -4.53 0.32 5.15
C PRO A 70 -5.70 0.95 5.92
N THR A 71 -5.52 1.22 7.22
CA THR A 71 -6.61 1.75 8.06
C THR A 71 -7.06 3.16 7.69
N TYR A 72 -6.20 3.95 7.04
CA TYR A 72 -6.55 5.31 6.59
C TYR A 72 -7.41 5.33 5.31
N LEU A 73 -7.64 4.18 4.68
CA LEU A 73 -8.59 4.00 3.56
C LEU A 73 -9.63 2.96 4.01
N PRO A 74 -10.56 3.34 4.91
CA PRO A 74 -11.54 2.42 5.44
C PRO A 74 -12.39 1.86 4.30
N GLY A 75 -12.66 0.56 4.36
CA GLY A 75 -13.47 -0.12 3.35
C GLY A 75 -12.82 -0.21 1.97
N SER A 76 -11.50 -0.03 1.86
CA SER A 76 -10.76 -0.16 0.59
C SER A 76 -9.69 -1.25 0.67
N THR A 77 -9.62 -2.08 -0.36
CA THR A 77 -8.57 -3.08 -0.54
C THR A 77 -7.87 -2.82 -1.87
N ILE A 78 -6.59 -2.49 -1.79
CA ILE A 78 -5.72 -2.33 -2.96
C ILE A 78 -5.13 -3.69 -3.29
N THR A 79 -5.09 -4.04 -4.57
CA THR A 79 -4.65 -5.35 -5.02
C THR A 79 -3.64 -5.21 -6.13
N ILE A 80 -2.70 -6.15 -6.20
CA ILE A 80 -1.74 -6.24 -7.29
C ILE A 80 -1.47 -7.71 -7.63
N ILE A 81 -1.48 -8.02 -8.93
CA ILE A 81 -1.21 -9.36 -9.45
C ILE A 81 0.10 -9.33 -10.21
N ASN A 82 1.03 -10.18 -9.77
CA ASN A 82 2.34 -10.41 -10.37
C ASN A 82 3.18 -9.13 -10.62
N GLY A 83 2.91 -8.05 -9.86
CA GLY A 83 3.60 -6.78 -10.05
C GLY A 83 3.27 -6.03 -11.34
N HIS A 84 2.15 -6.34 -12.00
CA HIS A 84 1.79 -5.75 -13.30
C HIS A 84 0.38 -5.17 -13.35
N SER A 85 -0.60 -5.85 -12.75
CA SER A 85 -1.99 -5.40 -12.78
C SER A 85 -2.42 -5.01 -11.39
N ALA A 86 -2.90 -3.78 -11.22
CA ALA A 86 -3.43 -3.30 -9.95
C ALA A 86 -4.93 -3.03 -10.05
N GLY A 87 -5.61 -3.12 -8.91
CA GLY A 87 -7.02 -2.80 -8.79
C GLY A 87 -7.36 -2.38 -7.37
N VAL A 88 -8.23 -1.38 -7.23
CA VAL A 88 -8.73 -0.90 -5.94
C VAL A 88 -10.19 -1.33 -5.82
N PHE A 89 -10.51 -2.04 -4.75
CA PHE A 89 -11.86 -2.52 -4.47
C PHE A 89 -12.39 -1.86 -3.20
N CYS A 90 -13.50 -1.14 -3.34
CA CYS A 90 -14.17 -0.46 -2.24
C CYS A 90 -15.39 -1.26 -1.82
N ASN A 91 -15.66 -1.32 -0.52
CA ASN A 91 -16.82 -2.01 0.04
C ASN A 91 -17.74 -1.10 0.88
N SER A 92 -17.30 0.10 1.21
CA SER A 92 -18.12 1.13 1.88
C SER A 92 -18.68 2.15 0.89
N ILE A 93 -19.90 2.60 1.15
CA ILE A 93 -20.57 3.67 0.38
C ILE A 93 -20.13 5.05 0.84
N GLN A 94 -20.24 6.04 -0.04
CA GLN A 94 -19.78 7.40 0.22
C GLN A 94 -20.50 8.05 1.41
N GLU A 95 -21.81 7.89 1.52
CA GLU A 95 -22.61 8.37 2.67
C GLU A 95 -22.04 7.87 4.02
N GLU A 96 -21.80 6.56 4.16
CA GLU A 96 -21.26 5.94 5.38
C GLU A 96 -19.85 6.48 5.73
N VAL A 97 -18.99 6.62 4.72
CA VAL A 97 -17.61 7.10 4.92
C VAL A 97 -17.61 8.55 5.42
N ILE A 98 -18.50 9.38 4.89
CA ILE A 98 -18.63 10.79 5.29
C ILE A 98 -19.20 10.91 6.71
N GLU A 99 -20.21 10.11 7.06
CA GLU A 99 -20.77 10.09 8.42
C GLU A 99 -19.73 9.72 9.49
N LEU A 100 -18.79 8.84 9.14
CA LEU A 100 -17.68 8.45 10.00
C LEU A 100 -16.51 9.46 10.00
N GLY A 101 -16.62 10.58 9.29
CA GLY A 101 -15.61 11.63 9.22
C GLY A 101 -14.35 11.23 8.45
N ASN A 102 -14.44 10.20 7.60
CA ASN A 102 -13.33 9.70 6.80
C ASN A 102 -13.31 10.33 5.39
N ASN A 103 -12.18 10.21 4.70
CA ASN A 103 -12.05 10.73 3.33
C ASN A 103 -12.83 9.84 2.34
N PRO A 104 -13.81 10.37 1.57
CA PRO A 104 -14.61 9.60 0.62
C PRO A 104 -13.88 9.26 -0.70
N GLU A 105 -12.60 9.61 -0.86
CA GLU A 105 -11.82 9.42 -2.10
C GLU A 105 -11.94 8.01 -2.70
N LEU A 106 -11.97 6.96 -1.88
CA LEU A 106 -12.13 5.56 -2.30
C LEU A 106 -13.41 4.93 -1.73
N SER A 107 -14.55 5.55 -2.01
CA SER A 107 -15.86 5.05 -1.62
C SER A 107 -16.73 4.74 -2.83
N ILE A 108 -17.74 3.88 -2.65
CA ILE A 108 -18.71 3.59 -3.70
C ILE A 108 -19.63 4.82 -3.84
N PRO A 109 -19.76 5.41 -5.05
CA PRO A 109 -20.61 6.58 -5.24
C PRO A 109 -22.07 6.29 -4.88
N ASP A 110 -22.75 7.24 -4.23
CA ASP A 110 -24.14 7.07 -3.76
C ASP A 110 -25.11 6.79 -4.93
N ASN A 111 -24.80 7.28 -6.12
CA ASN A 111 -25.56 6.96 -7.34
C ASN A 111 -25.63 5.46 -7.62
N HIS A 112 -24.58 4.69 -7.30
CA HIS A 112 -24.62 3.24 -7.48
C HIS A 112 -25.61 2.58 -6.51
N LEU A 113 -25.81 3.16 -5.32
CA LEU A 113 -26.82 2.70 -4.37
C LEU A 113 -28.22 3.08 -4.85
N HIS A 114 -28.44 4.34 -5.23
CA HIS A 114 -29.73 4.83 -5.71
C HIS A 114 -30.24 4.13 -6.97
N LEU A 115 -29.31 3.72 -7.86
CA LEU A 115 -29.63 2.98 -9.08
C LEU A 115 -29.69 1.45 -8.87
N GLY A 116 -29.46 0.96 -7.65
CA GLY A 116 -29.51 -0.48 -7.32
C GLY A 116 -28.34 -1.30 -7.88
N ALA A 117 -27.23 -0.65 -8.27
CA ALA A 117 -26.01 -1.33 -8.72
C ALA A 117 -25.19 -1.90 -7.55
N THR A 118 -25.31 -1.31 -6.35
CA THR A 118 -24.81 -1.88 -5.09
C THR A 118 -25.95 -2.01 -4.09
N THR A 119 -25.83 -2.96 -3.17
CA THR A 119 -26.77 -3.15 -2.06
C THR A 119 -26.39 -2.32 -0.82
N GLY A 120 -25.22 -1.67 -0.84
CA GLY A 120 -24.66 -0.97 0.32
C GLY A 120 -24.04 -1.90 1.38
N LEU A 121 -24.26 -3.22 1.29
CA LEU A 121 -23.73 -4.23 2.22
C LEU A 121 -22.66 -5.07 1.52
N ASN A 122 -21.54 -4.44 1.17
CA ASN A 122 -20.47 -5.11 0.42
C ASN A 122 -19.41 -5.67 1.37
N ASP A 123 -19.02 -6.92 1.12
CA ASP A 123 -17.90 -7.55 1.81
C ASP A 123 -16.55 -7.01 1.31
N SER A 124 -15.53 -7.04 2.17
CA SER A 124 -14.16 -6.76 1.75
C SER A 124 -13.68 -7.72 0.66
N PHE A 125 -12.87 -7.25 -0.27
CA PHE A 125 -12.36 -8.08 -1.37
C PHE A 125 -11.57 -9.30 -0.88
N ASP A 126 -10.83 -9.15 0.23
CA ASP A 126 -10.14 -10.25 0.87
C ASP A 126 -11.07 -11.36 1.35
N LEU A 127 -12.25 -11.00 1.86
CA LEU A 127 -13.25 -11.96 2.31
C LEU A 127 -13.83 -12.70 1.10
N PHE A 128 -14.12 -11.97 0.03
CA PHE A 128 -14.56 -12.55 -1.23
C PHE A 128 -13.54 -13.56 -1.80
N LEU A 129 -12.25 -13.19 -1.84
CA LEU A 129 -11.17 -14.12 -2.25
C LEU A 129 -11.17 -15.38 -1.40
N ASN A 130 -11.19 -15.18 -0.08
CA ASN A 130 -11.11 -16.28 0.89
C ASN A 130 -12.38 -17.10 0.99
N GLN A 131 -13.55 -16.68 0.49
CA GLN A 131 -14.79 -17.46 0.61
C GLN A 131 -15.29 -17.98 -0.73
N LYS A 132 -15.09 -17.23 -1.81
CA LYS A 132 -15.66 -17.54 -3.13
C LYS A 132 -14.62 -17.95 -4.15
N LEU A 133 -13.37 -17.48 -4.02
CA LEU A 133 -12.29 -17.77 -4.97
C LEU A 133 -11.17 -18.65 -4.40
N GLN A 134 -11.44 -19.40 -3.32
CA GLN A 134 -10.47 -20.31 -2.68
C GLN A 134 -9.87 -21.34 -3.64
N SER A 135 -10.65 -21.78 -4.63
CA SER A 135 -10.22 -22.75 -5.64
C SER A 135 -9.18 -22.16 -6.60
N LEU A 136 -9.18 -20.84 -6.79
CA LEU A 136 -8.26 -20.11 -7.67
C LEU A 136 -7.06 -19.56 -6.89
N TRP A 137 -7.30 -19.06 -5.69
CA TRP A 137 -6.32 -18.35 -4.87
C TRP A 137 -6.28 -18.91 -3.46
N THR A 138 -5.09 -19.27 -2.99
CA THR A 138 -4.87 -19.72 -1.62
C THR A 138 -4.05 -18.68 -0.86
N GLN A 139 -4.58 -18.16 0.24
CA GLN A 139 -3.83 -17.27 1.13
C GLN A 139 -2.65 -18.03 1.74
N LYS A 140 -1.44 -17.51 1.56
CA LYS A 140 -0.19 -18.08 2.07
C LYS A 140 0.32 -17.39 3.31
N GLN A 141 0.26 -16.06 3.32
CA GLN A 141 0.77 -15.25 4.41
C GLN A 141 -0.16 -14.10 4.71
N ILE A 142 -0.16 -13.69 5.98
CA ILE A 142 -0.80 -12.48 6.45
C ILE A 142 0.21 -11.71 7.31
N ILE A 143 0.44 -10.48 6.90
CA ILE A 143 1.34 -9.54 7.55
C ILE A 143 0.47 -8.38 8.03
N LYS A 144 0.63 -7.99 9.29
CA LYS A 144 -0.15 -6.92 9.89
C LYS A 144 0.79 -5.91 10.54
N GLY A 145 0.46 -4.64 10.38
CA GLY A 145 1.00 -3.59 11.22
C GLY A 145 -0.13 -2.96 11.99
N ASP A 146 -0.06 -2.98 13.31
CA ASP A 146 -1.05 -2.39 14.21
C ASP A 146 -0.35 -1.44 15.18
N GLY A 147 -1.10 -0.48 15.72
CA GLY A 147 -0.60 0.45 16.74
C GLY A 147 0.42 1.47 16.23
N GLY A 148 0.47 1.72 14.92
CA GLY A 148 1.31 2.74 14.33
C GLY A 148 0.72 4.15 14.43
N GLN A 149 1.49 5.14 13.97
CA GLN A 149 1.10 6.57 13.98
C GLN A 149 1.33 7.24 12.63
N ILE A 150 0.50 8.25 12.32
CA ILE A 150 0.63 9.13 11.16
C ILE A 150 1.12 10.50 11.61
N TYR A 151 2.28 10.90 11.10
CA TYR A 151 2.89 12.20 11.32
C TYR A 151 2.79 13.04 10.04
N GLU A 152 2.26 14.24 10.19
CA GLU A 152 2.19 15.27 9.15
C GLU A 152 3.24 16.34 9.44
N LEU A 153 4.14 16.56 8.47
CA LEU A 153 5.28 17.45 8.57
C LEU A 153 5.21 18.53 7.47
N GLU A 154 5.84 19.67 7.73
CA GLU A 154 5.94 20.81 6.80
C GLU A 154 4.59 21.29 6.24
N ASN A 155 3.58 21.39 7.11
CA ASN A 155 2.21 21.81 6.75
C ASN A 155 1.55 20.91 5.68
N GLY A 156 1.74 19.60 5.78
CA GLY A 156 1.05 18.62 4.93
C GLY A 156 1.84 18.18 3.70
N LYS A 157 3.07 18.66 3.51
CA LYS A 157 3.87 18.29 2.34
C LYS A 157 4.57 16.95 2.48
N VAL A 158 4.84 16.51 3.72
CA VAL A 158 5.43 15.20 4.00
C VAL A 158 4.55 14.48 5.02
N LEU A 159 4.12 13.28 4.68
CA LEU A 159 3.46 12.37 5.61
C LEU A 159 4.37 11.18 5.86
N ILE A 160 4.68 10.95 7.13
CA ILE A 160 5.44 9.78 7.59
C ILE A 160 4.51 8.92 8.43
N LYS A 161 4.35 7.66 8.04
CA LYS A 161 3.55 6.67 8.76
C LYS A 161 4.50 5.60 9.27
N THR A 162 4.37 5.24 10.54
CA THR A 162 5.25 4.28 11.21
C THR A 162 4.44 3.16 11.85
N SER A 163 4.84 1.90 11.68
CA SER A 163 4.13 0.77 12.28
C SER A 163 5.03 -0.45 12.44
N ASN A 164 4.88 -1.16 13.54
CA ASN A 164 5.57 -2.42 13.79
C ASN A 164 4.94 -3.55 12.98
N VAL A 165 5.75 -4.29 12.22
CA VAL A 165 5.30 -5.38 11.36
C VAL A 165 5.31 -6.70 12.11
N PHE A 166 4.16 -7.37 12.10
CA PHE A 166 3.98 -8.71 12.65
C PHE A 166 3.54 -9.67 11.55
N MET A 167 4.17 -10.84 11.50
CA MET A 167 3.75 -11.96 10.66
C MET A 167 3.48 -13.15 11.57
N HIS A 168 2.25 -13.65 11.58
CA HIS A 168 1.80 -14.75 12.46
C HIS A 168 2.16 -14.54 13.95
N GLY A 169 2.07 -13.30 14.44
CA GLY A 169 2.39 -12.94 15.83
C GLY A 169 3.89 -12.76 16.12
N SER A 170 4.77 -13.07 15.17
CA SER A 170 6.20 -12.81 15.27
C SER A 170 6.52 -11.42 14.72
N PHE A 171 7.27 -10.62 15.48
CA PHE A 171 7.80 -9.34 15.02
C PHE A 171 8.79 -9.54 13.87
N LYS A 172 8.68 -8.73 12.82
CA LYS A 172 9.50 -8.81 11.60
C LYS A 172 10.31 -7.55 11.30
N GLY A 173 9.96 -6.42 11.91
CA GLY A 173 10.67 -5.17 11.71
C GLY A 173 9.77 -3.96 11.89
N LEU A 174 10.37 -2.78 11.75
CA LEU A 174 9.65 -1.50 11.71
C LEU A 174 9.38 -1.13 10.24
N LEU A 175 8.14 -0.82 9.91
CA LEU A 175 7.76 -0.28 8.62
C LEU A 175 7.61 1.24 8.71
N VAL A 176 8.20 1.94 7.75
CA VAL A 176 8.04 3.37 7.56
C VAL A 176 7.52 3.60 6.14
N GLN A 177 6.33 4.19 6.03
CA GLN A 177 5.78 4.66 4.76
C GLN A 177 5.94 6.18 4.71
N ILE A 178 6.49 6.68 3.61
CA ILE A 178 6.69 8.11 3.37
C ILE A 178 5.89 8.49 2.14
N GLU A 179 5.11 9.55 2.27
CA GLU A 179 4.39 10.18 1.18
C GLU A 179 4.81 11.65 1.10
N VAL A 180 5.24 12.07 -0.09
CA VAL A 180 5.72 13.42 -0.35
C VAL A 180 4.85 14.05 -1.42
N ASP A 181 4.34 15.24 -1.15
CA ASP A 181 3.55 16.02 -2.09
C ASP A 181 4.37 16.46 -3.32
N ASP A 182 3.72 16.59 -4.47
CA ASP A 182 4.37 16.98 -5.72
C ASP A 182 4.96 18.39 -5.68
N SER A 183 4.57 19.20 -4.69
CA SER A 183 5.17 20.52 -4.45
C SER A 183 6.67 20.48 -4.16
N TYR A 184 7.25 19.33 -3.80
CA TYR A 184 8.71 19.13 -3.67
C TYR A 184 9.44 18.93 -4.99
N ARG A 185 8.74 18.58 -6.08
CA ARG A 185 9.36 18.56 -7.40
C ARG A 185 9.72 19.99 -7.75
N LYS A 186 11.02 20.28 -7.88
CA LYS A 186 11.47 21.59 -8.34
C LYS A 186 10.80 21.86 -9.68
N ARG A 187 10.05 22.96 -9.80
CA ARG A 187 9.59 23.52 -11.08
C ARG A 187 10.79 24.01 -11.89
N GLY A 188 11.67 23.09 -12.31
CA GLY A 188 12.71 23.30 -13.30
C GLY A 188 12.09 23.12 -14.68
N GLY A 189 12.43 24.02 -15.61
CA GLY A 189 11.68 24.27 -16.84
C GLY A 189 11.44 23.06 -17.74
N ALA A 190 10.33 23.16 -18.47
CA ALA A 190 9.91 22.28 -19.55
C ALA A 190 11.05 21.93 -20.52
N ILE A 191 11.70 20.79 -20.32
CA ILE A 191 12.44 20.06 -21.33
C ILE A 191 12.11 18.59 -21.07
N SER A 192 11.61 17.90 -22.09
CA SER A 192 11.03 16.55 -22.00
C SER A 192 11.87 15.61 -21.13
N ALA A 193 11.42 15.38 -19.90
CA ALA A 193 12.02 14.39 -19.02
C ALA A 193 11.62 13.01 -19.56
N THR A 194 12.60 12.25 -20.05
CA THR A 194 12.42 10.81 -20.26
C THR A 194 12.06 10.16 -18.92
N ALA A 195 11.18 9.14 -18.89
CA ALA A 195 10.72 8.49 -17.66
C ALA A 195 11.84 8.04 -16.67
N VAL A 196 13.06 7.84 -17.18
CA VAL A 196 14.26 7.53 -16.39
C VAL A 196 14.69 8.68 -15.48
N THR A 197 14.63 9.93 -15.96
CA THR A 197 15.06 11.11 -15.18
C THR A 197 14.05 11.45 -14.08
N GLU A 198 12.75 11.24 -14.33
CA GLU A 198 11.72 11.45 -13.30
C GLU A 198 11.87 10.48 -12.12
N ARG A 199 12.21 9.22 -12.39
CA ARG A 199 12.43 8.22 -11.33
C ARG A 199 13.66 8.53 -10.48
N GLU A 200 14.72 9.06 -11.08
CA GLU A 200 15.91 9.49 -10.34
C GLU A 200 15.64 10.72 -9.47
N GLU A 201 14.84 11.67 -9.96
CA GLU A 201 14.39 12.83 -9.20
C GLU A 201 13.55 12.42 -7.99
N ASP A 202 12.56 11.55 -8.18
CA ASP A 202 11.70 11.02 -7.11
C ASP A 202 12.53 10.27 -6.06
N ALA A 203 13.48 9.44 -6.49
CA ALA A 203 14.39 8.74 -5.59
C ALA A 203 15.27 9.72 -4.79
N ASN A 204 15.71 10.81 -5.41
CA ASN A 204 16.52 11.84 -4.75
C ASN A 204 15.70 12.64 -3.72
N ILE A 205 14.44 12.97 -4.02
CA ILE A 205 13.53 13.60 -3.06
C ILE A 205 13.36 12.71 -1.83
N ILE A 206 13.06 11.42 -2.03
CA ILE A 206 12.91 10.47 -0.92
C ILE A 206 14.21 10.37 -0.12
N ARG A 207 15.37 10.25 -0.76
CA ARG A 207 16.68 10.21 -0.04
C ARG A 207 16.94 11.47 0.77
N GLN A 208 16.56 12.66 0.27
CA GLN A 208 16.69 13.91 1.02
C GLN A 208 15.81 13.91 2.26
N VAL A 209 14.56 13.45 2.14
CA VAL A 209 13.63 13.31 3.27
C VAL A 209 14.18 12.30 4.30
N LEU A 210 14.71 11.17 3.83
CA LEU A 210 15.31 10.16 4.71
C LEU A 210 16.51 10.70 5.49
N ALA A 211 17.40 11.44 4.82
CA ALA A 211 18.54 12.07 5.46
C ALA A 211 18.13 13.17 6.44
N LYS A 212 17.11 13.96 6.09
CA LYS A 212 16.60 15.06 6.93
C LYS A 212 16.02 14.54 8.24
N TYR A 213 15.17 13.52 8.18
CA TYR A 213 14.49 12.97 9.35
C TYR A 213 15.22 11.80 10.01
N ASN A 214 16.45 11.49 9.56
CA ASN A 214 17.28 10.38 10.05
C ASN A 214 16.51 9.06 10.14
N VAL A 215 15.74 8.73 9.10
CA VAL A 215 14.94 7.50 9.06
C VAL A 215 15.88 6.29 9.12
N PRO A 216 15.61 5.28 9.96
CA PRO A 216 16.49 4.12 10.08
C PRO A 216 16.68 3.40 8.74
N GLN A 217 17.89 2.92 8.51
CA GLN A 217 18.24 2.23 7.25
C GLN A 217 17.56 0.87 7.17
N GLY A 218 17.07 0.53 5.98
CA GLY A 218 16.35 -0.72 5.73
C GLY A 218 16.18 -1.02 4.25
N LYS A 219 15.39 -2.04 3.94
CA LYS A 219 14.98 -2.37 2.56
C LYS A 219 13.99 -1.30 2.11
N ILE A 220 14.33 -0.54 1.06
CA ILE A 220 13.52 0.56 0.53
C ILE A 220 12.97 0.17 -0.84
N SER A 221 11.69 0.42 -1.08
CA SER A 221 11.10 0.41 -2.43
C SER A 221 10.38 1.74 -2.71
N PHE A 222 10.67 2.30 -3.88
CA PHE A 222 10.01 3.45 -4.49
C PHE A 222 9.60 3.10 -5.92
N ASP A 223 9.33 1.81 -6.17
CA ASP A 223 8.98 1.32 -7.49
C ASP A 223 7.61 1.85 -7.93
N VAL A 224 7.47 2.00 -9.25
CA VAL A 224 6.28 2.49 -9.94
C VAL A 224 5.87 1.41 -10.93
N LEU A 225 4.57 1.11 -10.98
CA LEU A 225 3.99 0.10 -11.88
C LEU A 225 4.12 0.52 -13.35
N ASP A 226 3.65 1.72 -13.66
CA ASP A 226 3.72 2.31 -14.98
C ASP A 226 4.08 3.78 -14.87
N THR A 227 5.10 4.19 -15.61
CA THR A 227 5.55 5.58 -15.68
C THR A 227 4.62 6.44 -16.52
N ALA A 228 3.82 5.85 -17.42
CA ALA A 228 2.89 6.59 -18.28
C ALA A 228 1.53 6.86 -17.61
N ALA A 229 0.97 5.86 -16.91
CA ALA A 229 -0.27 5.98 -16.15
C ALA A 229 -0.03 5.65 -14.66
N SER A 230 0.51 6.62 -13.93
CA SER A 230 0.87 6.42 -12.52
C SER A 230 -0.37 6.34 -11.62
N ASP A 231 -0.76 5.13 -11.23
CA ASP A 231 -1.70 4.89 -10.14
C ASP A 231 -0.98 4.90 -8.77
N ARG A 232 -1.30 5.91 -7.94
CA ARG A 232 -0.76 6.06 -6.58
C ARG A 232 -0.94 4.79 -5.75
N TYR A 233 -2.13 4.19 -5.77
CA TYR A 233 -2.47 3.09 -4.87
C TYR A 233 -1.84 1.78 -5.35
N GLY A 234 -1.89 1.51 -6.66
CA GLY A 234 -1.17 0.40 -7.27
C GLY A 234 0.34 0.47 -7.01
N ASN A 235 0.96 1.66 -7.17
CA ASN A 235 2.38 1.88 -6.86
C ASN A 235 2.68 1.58 -5.38
N LEU A 236 1.84 2.06 -4.48
CA LEU A 236 2.00 1.77 -3.06
C LEU A 236 1.93 0.26 -2.78
N CYS A 237 0.93 -0.44 -3.32
CA CYS A 237 0.81 -1.89 -3.14
C CYS A 237 2.02 -2.65 -3.71
N LEU A 238 2.55 -2.21 -4.86
CA LEU A 238 3.79 -2.73 -5.42
C LEU A 238 4.97 -2.54 -4.45
N GLN A 239 5.14 -1.34 -3.90
CA GLN A 239 6.20 -1.03 -2.94
C GLN A 239 6.11 -1.93 -1.69
N TYR A 240 4.89 -2.14 -1.17
CA TYR A 240 4.65 -3.11 -0.09
C TYR A 240 5.06 -4.53 -0.49
N SER A 241 4.66 -4.99 -1.67
CA SER A 241 5.00 -6.35 -2.13
C SER A 241 6.50 -6.57 -2.27
N ARG A 242 7.27 -5.55 -2.71
CA ARG A 242 8.72 -5.64 -2.83
C ARG A 242 9.41 -5.56 -1.47
N THR A 243 8.94 -4.69 -0.59
CA THR A 243 9.54 -4.45 0.72
C THR A 243 9.25 -5.59 1.70
N LEU A 244 8.05 -6.18 1.66
CA LEU A 244 7.60 -7.24 2.58
C LEU A 244 7.82 -8.67 2.04
N ASP A 245 8.57 -8.83 0.96
CA ASP A 245 9.04 -10.14 0.49
C ASP A 245 10.16 -10.65 1.43
N PHE A 246 9.79 -11.58 2.31
CA PHE A 246 10.62 -12.18 3.38
C PHE A 246 11.23 -13.52 2.97
#